data_AF-A0A9N8ZIJ9-F1
#
_entry.id   AF-A0A9N8ZIJ9-F1
#
_cell.length_a   1.000
_cell.length_b   1.000
_cell.length_c   1.000
_cell.angle_alpha   90.00
_cell.angle_beta   90.00
_cell.angle_gamma   90.00
#
_symmetry.space_group_name_H-M   'P 1'
#
loop_
_entity.id
_entity.type
_entity.pdbx_description
1 polymer ?
#
loop_
_entity_poly.entity_id
_entity_poly.type
_entity_poly.pdbx_seq_one_letter_code
_entity_poly.pdbx_strand_id
1 'polypeptide(L)'
;METMEIESGTDSSDSSVPLLNETSEMEFEINNKSALRKNYDQIKLDVPWVETQSIVSSEPSMIDDINNDVERELTFYKQALEATIEGRKKLMTSGIPFSRPDDYFAEMVKSDEHMSRIRRKLIDEEQGIKASEEARRQRELKKFERKGVEDTAVDDDFEIALDEAAAEDNNNRPKKLQKTGRNKKRVMKKRFAKSNTAESSGNIPIFDTKNIKKGLKNSNDSNSNPRLSKKKIIKSRPGKARRQKERKNKK
;
A
#
# COMPACT_ATOMS: atom_id res chain seq x y z
N MET A 1 -77.05 -41.42 -79.46
CA MET A 1 -78.26 -41.17 -78.65
C MET A 1 -78.23 -42.15 -77.50
N GLU A 2 -78.37 -41.62 -76.28
CA GLU A 2 -78.75 -42.31 -75.03
C GLU A 2 -77.79 -43.41 -74.49
N THR A 3 -77.45 -43.49 -73.20
CA THR A 3 -78.04 -42.95 -71.95
C THR A 3 -76.96 -42.55 -70.92
N MET A 4 -77.28 -41.51 -70.15
CA MET A 4 -76.73 -41.24 -68.81
C MET A 4 -77.32 -42.24 -67.82
N GLU A 5 -76.50 -42.77 -66.90
CA GLU A 5 -76.96 -43.15 -65.57
C GLU A 5 -76.02 -42.55 -64.52
N ILE A 6 -76.66 -41.85 -63.58
CA ILE A 6 -76.09 -41.17 -62.42
C ILE A 6 -76.33 -42.13 -61.26
N GLU A 7 -75.28 -42.51 -60.53
CA GLU A 7 -75.44 -43.06 -59.18
C GLU A 7 -74.67 -42.23 -58.15
N SER A 8 -75.45 -41.82 -57.16
CA SER A 8 -75.15 -41.05 -55.98
C SER A 8 -74.35 -41.86 -54.96
N GLY A 9 -73.29 -41.26 -54.40
CA GLY A 9 -72.64 -41.74 -53.18
C GLY A 9 -72.29 -40.56 -52.29
N THR A 10 -73.11 -40.35 -51.26
CA THR A 10 -72.90 -39.45 -50.14
C THR A 10 -71.84 -40.03 -49.19
N ASP A 11 -70.79 -39.28 -48.84
CA ASP A 11 -70.16 -39.37 -47.52
C ASP A 11 -69.44 -38.05 -47.24
N SER A 12 -70.12 -37.14 -46.52
CA SER A 12 -69.87 -36.87 -45.10
C SER A 12 -68.49 -36.26 -44.84
N SER A 13 -68.56 -35.00 -44.42
CA SER A 13 -67.52 -34.30 -43.67
C SER A 13 -66.93 -35.16 -42.56
N ASP A 14 -65.63 -35.43 -42.62
CA ASP A 14 -64.84 -35.50 -41.39
C ASP A 14 -63.52 -34.76 -41.54
N SER A 15 -63.37 -33.82 -40.62
CA SER A 15 -62.22 -32.99 -40.38
C SER A 15 -61.03 -33.82 -39.94
N SER A 16 -59.96 -33.82 -40.71
CA SER A 16 -58.63 -34.04 -40.14
C SER A 16 -57.59 -33.25 -40.93
N VAL A 17 -57.56 -31.95 -40.65
CA VAL A 17 -56.34 -31.15 -40.87
C VAL A 17 -55.22 -31.87 -40.10
N PRO A 18 -54.11 -32.28 -40.74
CA PRO A 18 -53.00 -32.87 -40.03
C PRO A 18 -52.50 -31.85 -39.00
N LEU A 19 -52.65 -32.19 -37.73
CA LEU A 19 -52.22 -31.39 -36.61
C LEU A 19 -50.69 -31.22 -36.72
N LEU A 20 -50.25 -30.05 -37.16
CA LEU A 20 -48.86 -29.60 -37.07
C LEU A 20 -48.50 -29.37 -35.60
N ASN A 21 -48.37 -30.46 -34.85
CA ASN A 21 -47.71 -30.49 -33.55
C ASN A 21 -46.52 -31.46 -33.65
N GLU A 22 -45.60 -31.17 -34.57
CA GLU A 22 -44.20 -31.51 -34.34
C GLU A 22 -43.59 -30.36 -33.54
N THR A 23 -43.91 -30.31 -32.25
CA THR A 23 -42.91 -29.81 -31.30
C THR A 23 -41.77 -30.82 -31.37
N SER A 24 -40.84 -30.62 -32.31
CA SER A 24 -39.59 -31.37 -32.33
C SER A 24 -38.95 -31.14 -30.97
N GLU A 25 -39.05 -32.13 -30.09
CA GLU A 25 -38.30 -32.16 -28.84
C GLU A 25 -36.84 -32.13 -29.27
N MET A 26 -36.22 -30.94 -29.24
CA MET A 26 -34.82 -30.81 -29.57
C MET A 26 -34.06 -31.59 -28.51
N GLU A 27 -33.64 -32.81 -28.85
CA GLU A 27 -32.77 -33.61 -28.00
C GLU A 27 -31.51 -32.78 -27.72
N PHE A 28 -31.40 -32.33 -26.47
CA PHE A 28 -30.22 -31.61 -26.01
C PHE A 28 -29.10 -32.62 -25.80
N GLU A 29 -28.27 -32.80 -26.82
CA GLU A 29 -27.05 -33.58 -26.69
C GLU A 29 -26.01 -32.76 -25.89
N ILE A 30 -25.55 -33.33 -24.76
CA ILE A 30 -24.49 -32.72 -23.96
C ILE A 30 -23.20 -32.71 -24.79
N ASN A 31 -22.63 -31.52 -25.03
CA ASN A 31 -21.42 -31.30 -25.83
C ASN A 31 -21.57 -31.64 -27.34
N ASN A 32 -22.63 -31.15 -27.99
CA ASN A 32 -22.78 -31.25 -29.45
C ASN A 32 -21.75 -30.38 -30.21
N LYS A 33 -20.60 -30.98 -30.54
CA LYS A 33 -19.50 -30.33 -31.27
C LYS A 33 -19.88 -29.91 -32.69
N SER A 34 -20.83 -30.59 -33.32
CA SER A 34 -21.25 -30.30 -34.71
C SER A 34 -22.04 -28.99 -34.78
N ALA A 35 -22.95 -28.78 -33.82
CA ALA A 35 -23.73 -27.56 -33.70
C ALA A 35 -22.83 -26.36 -33.33
N LEU A 36 -21.87 -26.55 -32.41
CA LEU A 36 -20.91 -25.49 -32.04
C LEU A 36 -20.09 -24.99 -33.22
N ARG A 37 -19.62 -25.90 -34.10
CA ARG A 37 -18.88 -25.52 -35.31
C ARG A 37 -19.75 -24.77 -36.31
N LYS A 38 -20.99 -25.24 -36.55
CA LYS A 38 -21.95 -24.53 -37.43
C LYS A 38 -22.20 -23.10 -36.95
N ASN A 39 -22.40 -22.91 -35.64
CA ASN A 39 -22.59 -21.59 -35.05
C ASN A 39 -21.34 -20.72 -35.16
N TYR A 40 -20.15 -21.31 -34.95
CA TYR A 40 -18.89 -20.60 -35.13
C TYR A 40 -18.73 -20.11 -36.57
N ASP A 41 -18.97 -20.97 -37.57
CA ASP A 41 -18.84 -20.61 -38.98
C ASP A 41 -19.85 -19.54 -39.40
N GLN A 42 -21.03 -19.50 -38.78
CA GLN A 42 -22.03 -18.46 -39.02
C GLN A 42 -21.65 -17.10 -38.43
N ILE A 43 -20.92 -17.07 -37.30
CA ILE A 43 -20.54 -15.83 -36.60
C ILE A 43 -19.17 -15.33 -37.05
N LYS A 44 -18.27 -16.23 -37.46
CA LYS A 44 -16.89 -15.90 -37.82
C LYS A 44 -16.86 -14.91 -38.99
N LEU A 45 -16.18 -13.79 -38.77
CA LEU A 45 -15.91 -12.79 -39.80
C LEU A 45 -14.52 -13.02 -40.40
N ASP A 46 -14.42 -12.96 -41.73
CA ASP A 46 -13.16 -12.99 -42.47
C ASP A 46 -12.76 -11.55 -42.84
N VAL A 47 -12.00 -10.90 -41.95
CA VAL A 47 -11.58 -9.50 -42.08
C VAL A 47 -10.08 -9.36 -41.86
N PRO A 48 -9.43 -8.33 -42.44
CA PRO A 48 -8.02 -8.06 -42.19
C PRO A 48 -7.73 -7.93 -40.69
N TRP A 49 -6.53 -8.35 -40.27
CA TRP A 49 -6.13 -8.34 -38.86
C TRP A 49 -6.27 -6.96 -38.17
N VAL A 50 -6.15 -5.86 -38.93
CA VAL A 50 -6.29 -4.49 -38.39
C VAL A 50 -7.69 -4.23 -37.80
N GLU A 51 -8.72 -4.95 -38.26
CA GLU A 51 -10.09 -4.84 -37.75
C GLU A 51 -10.30 -5.69 -36.50
N THR A 52 -9.61 -6.83 -36.39
CA THR A 52 -9.73 -7.71 -35.22
C THR A 52 -8.80 -7.33 -34.08
N GLN A 53 -7.60 -6.84 -34.41
CA GLN A 53 -6.49 -6.51 -33.51
C GLN A 53 -6.23 -7.55 -32.43
N SER A 54 -6.60 -8.81 -32.72
CA SER A 54 -6.56 -9.91 -31.78
C SER A 54 -5.27 -10.69 -31.98
N ILE A 55 -4.63 -11.06 -30.88
CA ILE A 55 -3.40 -11.85 -30.88
C ILE A 55 -3.62 -13.01 -29.93
N VAL A 56 -3.35 -14.20 -30.44
CA VAL A 56 -3.48 -15.44 -29.69
C VAL A 56 -2.08 -15.89 -29.33
N SER A 57 -1.86 -16.15 -28.04
CA SER A 57 -0.59 -16.71 -27.56
C SER A 57 -0.30 -18.03 -28.25
N SER A 58 0.95 -18.23 -28.69
CA SER A 58 1.39 -19.51 -29.27
C SER A 58 1.51 -20.60 -28.22
N GLU A 59 1.92 -20.25 -27.00
CA GLU A 59 2.10 -21.19 -25.90
C GLU A 59 0.96 -21.07 -24.88
N PRO A 60 0.47 -22.20 -24.34
CA PRO A 60 -0.50 -22.18 -23.25
C PRO A 60 0.15 -21.67 -21.96
N SER A 61 -0.53 -20.76 -21.26
CA SER A 61 -0.06 -20.24 -19.98
C SER A 61 -0.15 -21.31 -18.89
N MET A 62 0.97 -21.95 -18.59
CA MET A 62 1.08 -22.94 -17.51
C MET A 62 1.34 -22.22 -16.18
N ILE A 63 0.49 -22.47 -15.19
CA ILE A 63 0.62 -21.96 -13.82
C ILE A 63 0.70 -23.17 -12.90
N ASP A 64 1.80 -23.30 -12.15
CA ASP A 64 2.04 -24.46 -11.29
C ASP A 64 1.08 -24.48 -10.09
N ASP A 65 0.94 -23.35 -9.38
CA ASP A 65 -0.04 -23.19 -8.30
C ASP A 65 -1.04 -22.08 -8.61
N ILE A 66 -2.30 -22.47 -8.81
CA ILE A 66 -3.40 -21.56 -9.14
C ILE A 66 -3.69 -20.59 -7.98
N ASN A 67 -3.39 -20.96 -6.73
CA ASN A 67 -3.63 -20.12 -5.57
C ASN A 67 -2.53 -19.08 -5.33
N ASN A 68 -1.38 -19.23 -5.98
CA ASN A 68 -0.30 -18.26 -5.90
C ASN A 68 -0.56 -17.08 -6.85
N ASP A 69 -1.13 -16.02 -6.29
CA ASP A 69 -1.51 -14.82 -7.05
C ASP A 69 -0.30 -14.14 -7.72
N VAL A 70 0.85 -14.10 -7.05
CA VAL A 70 2.03 -13.37 -7.57
C VAL A 70 2.57 -14.01 -8.84
N GLU A 71 2.67 -15.34 -8.87
CA GLU A 71 3.13 -16.07 -10.04
C GLU A 71 2.11 -16.02 -11.17
N ARG A 72 0.82 -16.13 -10.83
CA ARG A 72 -0.29 -16.02 -11.78
C ARG A 72 -0.37 -14.64 -12.44
N GLU A 73 -0.24 -13.56 -11.68
CA GLU A 73 -0.22 -12.20 -12.24
C GLU A 73 1.00 -11.98 -13.15
N LEU A 74 2.14 -12.60 -12.81
CA LEU A 74 3.35 -12.53 -13.62
C LEU A 74 3.21 -13.26 -14.96
N THR A 75 2.52 -14.41 -15.01
CA THR A 75 2.24 -15.11 -16.27
C THR A 75 1.28 -14.31 -17.16
N PHE A 76 0.22 -13.73 -16.59
CA PHE A 76 -0.69 -12.84 -17.33
C PHE A 76 0.02 -11.60 -17.86
N TYR A 77 0.89 -11.00 -17.06
CA TYR A 77 1.71 -9.87 -17.49
C TYR A 77 2.61 -10.23 -18.67
N LYS A 78 3.30 -11.37 -18.63
CA LYS A 78 4.15 -11.84 -19.74
C LYS A 78 3.37 -12.07 -21.02
N GLN A 79 2.21 -12.73 -20.92
CA GLN A 79 1.33 -12.98 -22.06
C GLN A 79 0.82 -11.68 -22.69
N ALA A 80 0.40 -10.71 -21.87
CA ALA A 80 -0.03 -9.41 -22.35
C ALA A 80 1.11 -8.61 -23.00
N LEU A 81 2.33 -8.70 -22.44
CA LEU A 81 3.51 -8.03 -22.98
C LEU A 81 3.89 -8.60 -24.34
N GLU A 82 3.92 -9.92 -24.50
CA GLU A 82 4.21 -10.60 -25.76
C GLU A 82 3.22 -10.19 -26.85
N ALA A 83 1.91 -10.27 -26.54
CA ALA A 83 0.86 -9.84 -27.45
C ALA A 83 1.00 -8.36 -27.84
N THR A 84 1.32 -7.48 -26.88
CA THR A 84 1.53 -6.05 -27.16
C THR A 84 2.71 -5.81 -28.09
N ILE A 85 3.81 -6.54 -27.92
CA ILE A 85 5.00 -6.43 -28.78
C ILE A 85 4.69 -6.89 -30.20
N GLU A 86 3.98 -8.01 -30.36
CA GLU A 86 3.58 -8.51 -31.67
C GLU A 86 2.58 -7.56 -32.36
N GLY A 87 1.60 -7.06 -31.62
CA GLY A 87 0.61 -6.11 -32.13
C GLY A 87 1.24 -4.80 -32.57
N ARG A 88 2.18 -4.27 -31.79
CA ARG A 88 2.97 -3.10 -32.17
C ARG A 88 3.71 -3.31 -33.48
N LYS A 89 4.36 -4.47 -33.66
CA LYS A 89 5.07 -4.80 -34.91
C LYS A 89 4.11 -4.82 -36.10
N LYS A 90 2.97 -5.51 -35.97
CA LYS A 90 1.96 -5.60 -37.03
C LYS A 90 1.38 -4.22 -37.40
N LEU A 91 1.07 -3.38 -36.41
CA LEU A 91 0.57 -2.01 -36.66
C LEU A 91 1.60 -1.12 -37.35
N MET A 92 2.87 -1.19 -36.92
CA MET A 92 3.95 -0.41 -37.54
C MET A 92 4.21 -0.85 -38.99
N THR A 93 4.16 -2.15 -39.28
CA THR A 93 4.29 -2.67 -40.66
C THR A 93 3.14 -2.16 -41.56
N SER A 94 1.93 -2.02 -41.02
CA SER A 94 0.78 -1.44 -41.72
C SER A 94 0.81 0.09 -41.80
N GLY A 95 1.83 0.77 -41.27
CA GLY A 95 1.95 2.22 -41.29
C GLY A 95 1.04 2.97 -40.32
N ILE A 96 0.47 2.29 -39.32
CA ILE A 96 -0.46 2.87 -38.34
C ILE A 96 0.32 3.36 -37.12
N PRO A 97 0.12 4.62 -36.65
CA PRO A 97 0.78 5.12 -35.46
C PRO A 97 0.27 4.40 -34.20
N PHE A 98 1.19 3.90 -33.38
CA PHE A 98 0.87 3.12 -32.17
C PHE A 98 0.90 3.95 -30.89
N SER A 99 1.89 4.83 -30.74
CA SER A 99 2.12 5.58 -29.52
C SER A 99 1.21 6.81 -29.45
N ARG A 100 0.55 7.01 -28.31
CA ARG A 100 -0.20 8.23 -28.02
C ARG A 100 0.78 9.43 -27.96
N PRO A 101 0.58 10.49 -28.76
CA PRO A 101 1.38 11.71 -28.65
C PRO A 101 1.10 12.44 -27.33
N ASP A 102 2.14 13.06 -26.75
CA ASP A 102 2.03 13.79 -25.47
C ASP A 102 1.09 15.02 -25.56
N ASP A 103 0.98 15.61 -26.77
CA ASP A 103 0.16 16.79 -27.05
C ASP A 103 -1.28 16.44 -27.49
N TYR A 104 -1.68 15.16 -27.38
CA TYR A 104 -3.04 14.72 -27.72
C TYR A 104 -3.91 14.59 -26.47
N PHE A 105 -4.67 15.65 -26.17
CA PHE A 105 -5.60 15.76 -25.05
C PHE A 105 -7.00 15.29 -25.44
N ALA A 106 -7.23 13.98 -25.37
CA ALA A 106 -8.56 13.37 -25.46
C ALA A 106 -9.03 12.89 -24.06
N GLU A 107 -10.32 12.61 -23.93
CA GLU A 107 -10.88 12.03 -22.71
C GLU A 107 -10.21 10.68 -22.40
N MET A 108 -9.69 10.55 -21.18
CA MET A 108 -9.06 9.33 -20.69
C MET A 108 -10.04 8.55 -19.80
N VAL A 109 -9.87 7.23 -19.72
CA VAL A 109 -10.73 6.34 -18.89
C VAL A 109 -10.84 6.79 -17.43
N LYS A 110 -9.81 7.45 -16.90
CA LYS A 110 -9.79 8.00 -15.53
C LYS A 110 -9.52 9.50 -15.59
N SER A 111 -10.23 10.26 -14.75
CA SER A 111 -10.05 11.71 -14.65
C SER A 111 -8.71 12.10 -14.02
N ASP A 112 -8.22 13.30 -14.34
CA ASP A 112 -6.97 13.83 -13.78
C ASP A 112 -7.05 14.03 -12.27
N GLU A 113 -8.22 14.39 -11.74
CA GLU A 113 -8.46 14.48 -10.30
C GLU A 113 -8.30 13.13 -9.61
N HIS A 114 -8.76 12.05 -10.24
CA HIS A 114 -8.56 10.69 -9.74
C HIS A 114 -7.07 10.31 -9.77
N MET A 115 -6.38 10.58 -10.87
CA MET A 115 -4.94 10.29 -11.00
C MET A 115 -4.07 11.13 -10.06
N SER A 116 -4.45 12.38 -9.79
CA SER A 116 -3.79 13.25 -8.80
C SER A 116 -3.86 12.68 -7.38
N ARG A 117 -5.00 12.08 -7.01
CA ARG A 117 -5.14 11.37 -5.73
C ARG A 117 -4.26 10.14 -5.65
N ILE A 118 -4.16 9.35 -6.72
CA ILE A 118 -3.27 8.17 -6.76
C ILE A 118 -1.80 8.61 -6.63
N ARG A 119 -1.38 9.61 -7.41
CA ARG A 119 0.00 10.15 -7.33
C ARG A 119 0.36 10.64 -5.94
N ARG A 120 -0.57 11.34 -5.26
CA ARG A 120 -0.37 11.79 -3.89
C ARG A 120 -0.13 10.62 -2.93
N LYS A 121 -0.93 9.55 -3.02
CA LYS A 121 -0.74 8.35 -2.19
C LYS A 121 0.62 7.69 -2.40
N LEU A 122 1.07 7.57 -3.65
CA LEU A 122 2.38 7.00 -3.96
C LEU A 122 3.53 7.83 -3.37
N ILE A 123 3.43 9.16 -3.46
CA ILE A 123 4.42 10.07 -2.86
C ILE A 123 4.41 9.95 -1.33
N ASP A 124 3.22 9.91 -0.71
CA ASP A 124 3.09 9.78 0.74
C ASP A 124 3.67 8.45 1.25
N GLU A 125 3.47 7.35 0.51
CA GLU A 125 4.05 6.04 0.80
C GLU A 125 5.58 6.05 0.68
N GLU A 126 6.11 6.61 -0.41
CA GLU A 126 7.55 6.74 -0.62
C GLU A 126 8.22 7.60 0.46
N GLN A 127 7.60 8.72 0.83
CA GLN A 127 8.06 9.57 1.93
C GLN A 127 8.00 8.84 3.27
N GLY A 128 6.96 8.04 3.51
CA GLY A 128 6.83 7.21 4.71
C GLY A 128 7.96 6.18 4.83
N ILE A 129 8.31 5.51 3.73
CA ILE A 129 9.43 4.55 3.68
C ILE A 129 10.76 5.27 3.95
N LYS A 130 11.03 6.37 3.24
CA LYS A 130 12.26 7.17 3.41
C LYS A 130 12.41 7.69 4.84
N ALA A 131 11.34 8.24 5.42
CA ALA A 131 11.37 8.73 6.80
C ALA A 131 11.62 7.61 7.82
N SER A 132 11.08 6.41 7.58
CA SER A 132 11.32 5.23 8.42
C SER A 132 12.78 4.76 8.34
N GLU A 133 13.34 4.71 7.13
CA GLU A 133 14.74 4.35 6.88
C GLU A 133 15.70 5.37 7.49
N GLU A 134 15.43 6.67 7.33
CA GLU A 134 16.19 7.74 7.95
C GLU A 134 16.12 7.69 9.49
N ALA A 135 14.93 7.46 10.05
CA ALA A 135 14.76 7.29 11.49
C ALA A 135 15.52 6.08 12.03
N ARG A 136 15.55 4.96 11.27
CA ARG A 136 16.36 3.80 11.61
C ARG A 136 17.85 4.13 11.57
N ARG A 137 18.33 4.79 10.51
CA ARG A 137 19.73 5.22 10.38
C ARG A 137 20.16 6.16 11.50
N GLN A 138 19.31 7.13 11.88
CA GLN A 138 19.57 8.03 13.00
C GLN A 138 19.63 7.30 14.35
N ARG A 139 18.82 6.25 14.56
CA ARG A 139 18.90 5.42 15.77
C ARG A 139 20.18 4.60 15.81
N GLU A 140 20.61 4.06 14.68
CA GLU A 140 21.86 3.31 14.55
C GLU A 140 23.07 4.24 14.82
N LEU A 141 23.11 5.42 14.21
CA LEU A 141 24.14 6.44 14.47
C LEU A 141 24.24 6.81 15.96
N LYS A 142 23.11 7.13 16.61
CA LYS A 142 23.10 7.44 18.05
C LYS A 142 23.55 6.28 18.93
N LYS A 143 23.33 5.04 18.49
CA LYS A 143 23.80 3.84 19.20
C LYS A 143 25.32 3.69 19.07
N PHE A 144 25.88 3.98 17.89
CA PHE A 144 27.33 3.99 17.67
C PHE A 144 28.00 5.14 18.42
N GLU A 145 27.44 6.35 18.40
CA GLU A 145 27.95 7.49 19.17
C GLU A 145 28.02 7.17 20.66
N ARG A 146 27.01 6.49 21.21
CA ARG A 146 27.02 6.08 22.62
C ARG A 146 28.07 5.02 22.93
N LYS A 147 28.23 4.02 22.05
CA LYS A 147 29.23 2.96 22.23
C LYS A 147 30.66 3.48 22.09
N GLY A 148 30.91 4.31 21.07
CA GLY A 148 32.24 4.90 20.86
C GLY A 148 32.69 5.77 22.04
N VAL A 149 31.78 6.50 22.69
CA VAL A 149 32.10 7.26 23.92
C VAL A 149 32.35 6.34 25.12
N GLU A 150 31.65 5.21 25.23
CA GLU A 150 31.88 4.24 26.29
C GLU A 150 33.23 3.53 26.12
N ASP A 151 33.60 3.14 24.90
CA ASP A 151 34.87 2.48 24.60
C ASP A 151 36.07 3.42 24.80
N THR A 152 35.99 4.71 24.40
CA THR A 152 37.10 5.66 24.62
C THR A 152 37.21 6.16 26.07
N ALA A 153 36.10 6.23 26.81
CA ALA A 153 36.13 6.67 28.21
C ALA A 153 36.79 5.65 29.14
N VAL A 154 36.75 4.35 28.79
CA VAL A 154 37.45 3.30 29.54
C VAL A 154 38.97 3.42 29.37
N ASP A 155 39.43 3.86 28.18
CA ASP A 155 40.85 4.09 27.92
C ASP A 155 41.37 5.35 28.66
N ASP A 156 40.60 6.45 28.65
CA ASP A 156 40.94 7.69 29.36
C ASP A 156 41.06 7.47 30.89
N ASP A 157 40.17 6.68 31.49
CA ASP A 157 40.19 6.37 32.93
C ASP A 157 41.40 5.50 33.33
N PHE A 158 41.93 4.67 32.43
CA PHE A 158 43.11 3.82 32.68
C PHE A 158 44.41 4.63 32.57
N GLU A 159 44.50 5.56 31.61
CA GLU A 159 45.65 6.49 31.48
C GLU A 159 45.75 7.45 32.66
N ILE A 160 44.61 8.02 33.12
CA ILE A 160 44.57 8.90 34.29
C ILE A 160 45.01 8.15 35.56
N ALA A 161 44.60 6.89 35.74
CA ALA A 161 45.00 6.08 36.88
C ALA A 161 46.50 5.71 36.85
N LEU A 162 47.08 5.52 35.67
CA LEU A 162 48.51 5.26 35.51
C LEU A 162 49.37 6.50 35.83
N ASP A 163 48.93 7.67 35.37
CA ASP A 163 49.60 8.96 35.63
C ASP A 163 49.51 9.37 37.11
N GLU A 164 48.38 9.09 37.78
CA GLU A 164 48.22 9.34 39.21
C GLU A 164 49.08 8.38 40.06
N ALA A 165 49.14 7.09 39.71
CA ALA A 165 50.03 6.12 40.36
C ALA A 165 51.52 6.46 40.14
N ALA A 166 51.90 6.98 38.97
CA ALA A 166 53.27 7.44 38.69
C ALA A 166 53.63 8.75 39.42
N ALA A 167 52.64 9.54 39.84
CA ALA A 167 52.83 10.78 40.58
C ALA A 167 53.07 10.57 42.09
N GLU A 168 52.71 9.40 42.64
CA GLU A 168 52.88 9.11 44.08
C GLU A 168 54.31 8.69 44.48
N ASP A 169 55.17 8.33 43.51
CA ASP A 169 56.51 7.78 43.78
C ASP A 169 57.67 8.80 43.82
N ASN A 170 57.43 10.10 43.64
CA ASN A 170 58.51 11.10 43.59
C ASN A 170 58.41 12.19 44.67
N ASN A 171 58.99 11.91 45.84
CA ASN A 171 59.40 12.90 46.85
C ASN A 171 60.60 13.75 46.38
N ASN A 172 60.52 14.40 45.22
CA ASN A 172 61.40 15.52 44.88
C ASN A 172 60.94 16.25 43.60
N ARG A 173 60.10 17.28 43.76
CA ARG A 173 59.97 18.33 42.73
C ARG A 173 59.83 19.70 43.39
N PRO A 174 60.63 20.71 43.00
CA PRO A 174 60.61 22.00 43.66
C PRO A 174 59.32 22.77 43.33
N LYS A 175 58.71 23.35 44.36
CA LYS A 175 57.61 24.32 44.22
C LYS A 175 58.13 25.59 43.51
N LYS A 176 57.52 25.93 42.37
CA LYS A 176 57.55 27.25 41.72
C LYS A 176 56.14 27.55 41.21
N LEU A 177 55.53 28.72 41.27
CA LEU A 177 55.77 30.03 41.90
C LEU A 177 54.38 30.70 41.93
N GLN A 178 54.00 31.37 43.02
CA GLN A 178 52.71 32.09 43.11
C GLN A 178 52.75 33.44 42.38
N LYS A 179 51.65 33.79 41.68
CA LYS A 179 50.97 35.12 41.57
C LYS A 179 50.07 35.13 40.31
N THR A 180 48.88 35.70 40.21
CA THR A 180 48.06 36.62 41.04
C THR A 180 46.58 36.49 40.65
N GLY A 181 45.69 36.54 41.64
CA GLY A 181 44.43 37.30 41.60
C GLY A 181 43.31 36.87 40.65
N ARG A 182 42.26 36.26 41.22
CA ARG A 182 40.92 36.89 41.30
C ARG A 182 39.94 36.00 42.07
N ASN A 183 39.51 36.52 43.22
CA ASN A 183 38.31 36.08 43.92
C ASN A 183 37.08 36.33 43.03
N LYS A 184 36.33 35.27 42.67
CA LYS A 184 34.86 35.33 42.59
C LYS A 184 34.27 33.99 43.03
N LYS A 185 33.76 33.98 44.27
CA LYS A 185 32.71 33.13 44.84
C LYS A 185 32.20 32.01 43.92
N ARG A 186 32.75 30.79 44.06
CA ARG A 186 32.02 29.56 43.69
C ARG A 186 31.12 29.20 44.86
N VAL A 187 29.88 29.69 44.80
CA VAL A 187 28.78 29.10 45.59
C VAL A 187 28.70 27.62 45.19
N MET A 188 28.91 26.73 46.15
CA MET A 188 28.59 25.31 46.06
C MET A 188 27.09 25.15 45.75
N LYS A 189 26.73 25.16 44.47
CA LYS A 189 25.42 24.70 44.03
C LYS A 189 25.47 23.18 44.11
N LYS A 190 25.01 22.63 45.24
CA LYS A 190 24.70 21.21 45.38
C LYS A 190 23.93 20.79 44.14
N ARG A 191 24.53 19.91 43.32
CA ARG A 191 23.87 19.28 42.19
C ARG A 191 22.79 18.38 42.78
N PHE A 192 21.56 18.90 42.90
CA PHE A 192 20.41 18.06 43.19
C PHE A 192 20.30 17.02 42.08
N ALA A 193 20.15 15.76 42.48
CA ALA A 193 19.84 14.66 41.60
C ALA A 193 18.65 15.07 40.70
N LYS A 194 18.85 15.05 39.38
CA LYS A 194 17.77 15.27 38.42
C LYS A 194 16.72 14.17 38.64
N SER A 195 15.58 14.52 39.22
CA SER A 195 14.41 13.66 39.19
C SER A 195 13.91 13.59 37.76
N ASN A 196 13.77 12.37 37.23
CA ASN A 196 13.07 12.07 35.97
C ASN A 196 11.55 12.28 36.17
N THR A 197 11.15 13.53 36.35
CA THR A 197 9.76 13.99 36.36
C THR A 197 9.41 14.50 34.97
N ALA A 198 8.22 14.13 34.47
CA ALA A 198 7.72 14.39 33.11
C ALA A 198 7.60 15.88 32.71
N GLU A 199 8.01 16.80 33.57
CA GLU A 199 8.07 18.25 33.29
C GLU A 199 9.43 18.68 32.70
N SER A 200 10.46 17.82 32.67
CA SER A 200 11.76 18.15 32.05
C SER A 200 11.82 17.95 30.53
N SER A 201 10.76 17.44 29.90
CA SER A 201 10.63 17.31 28.43
C SER A 201 9.84 18.46 27.77
N GLY A 202 9.48 19.50 28.53
CA GLY A 202 8.59 20.58 28.07
C GLY A 202 9.26 21.77 27.35
N ASN A 203 10.59 21.80 27.22
CA ASN A 203 11.30 22.93 26.59
C ASN A 203 12.35 22.43 25.58
N ILE A 204 11.88 21.82 24.50
CA ILE A 204 12.65 21.65 23.26
C ILE A 204 11.98 22.58 22.24
N PRO A 205 12.60 23.73 21.88
CA PRO A 205 11.97 24.70 21.00
C PRO A 205 12.15 24.23 19.56
N ILE A 206 11.36 23.25 19.14
CA ILE A 206 11.33 22.81 17.73
C ILE A 206 9.98 22.21 17.31
N PHE A 207 9.10 21.83 18.24
CA PHE A 207 7.74 21.35 17.94
C PHE A 207 6.68 22.02 18.82
N ASP A 208 6.39 23.28 18.53
CA ASP A 208 5.25 23.98 19.12
C ASP A 208 3.98 23.73 18.28
N THR A 209 3.33 22.60 18.52
CA THR A 209 2.14 22.13 17.75
C THR A 209 0.82 22.79 18.20
N LYS A 210 0.88 23.86 18.99
CA LYS A 210 -0.32 24.53 19.53
C LYS A 210 -0.98 25.54 18.59
N ASN A 211 -0.34 25.90 17.46
CA ASN A 211 -0.90 26.88 16.50
C ASN A 211 -1.36 26.31 15.14
N ILE A 212 -1.22 25.00 14.88
CA ILE A 212 -1.63 24.42 13.58
C ILE A 212 -3.14 24.11 13.49
N LYS A 213 -3.90 24.18 14.60
CA LYS A 213 -5.34 23.86 14.64
C LYS A 213 -6.31 25.04 14.53
N LYS A 214 -5.86 26.21 14.03
CA LYS A 214 -6.73 27.41 13.88
C LYS A 214 -6.92 27.93 12.44
N GLY A 215 -6.55 27.16 11.43
CA GLY A 215 -6.90 27.48 10.05
C GLY A 215 -7.27 26.20 9.31
N LEU A 216 -8.56 26.00 9.07
CA LEU A 216 -9.23 25.20 8.04
C LEU A 216 -10.59 24.76 8.61
N LYS A 217 -11.54 25.70 8.53
CA LYS A 217 -12.97 25.42 8.68
C LYS A 217 -13.66 26.13 7.52
N ASN A 218 -14.19 25.33 6.60
CA ASN A 218 -15.29 25.55 5.64
C ASN A 218 -15.15 24.41 4.61
N SER A 219 -16.16 23.67 4.18
CA SER A 219 -17.59 23.57 4.47
C SER A 219 -18.10 22.31 3.75
N ASN A 220 -19.22 21.76 4.21
CA ASN A 220 -20.03 20.67 3.62
C ASN A 220 -19.65 19.26 4.06
N ASP A 221 -20.31 18.81 5.13
CA ASP A 221 -20.97 17.51 5.13
C ASP A 221 -22.14 17.56 6.11
N SER A 222 -23.32 17.81 5.57
CA SER A 222 -24.57 17.47 6.24
C SER A 222 -24.77 15.96 6.10
N ASN A 223 -24.78 15.27 7.25
CA ASN A 223 -25.58 14.08 7.57
C ASN A 223 -24.75 12.99 8.28
N SER A 224 -24.63 13.09 9.61
CA SER A 224 -24.62 11.92 10.48
C SER A 224 -24.83 12.33 11.94
N ASN A 225 -25.88 11.81 12.55
CA ASN A 225 -26.21 12.00 13.97
C ASN A 225 -25.08 11.48 14.89
N PRO A 226 -24.57 12.27 15.85
CA PRO A 226 -23.64 11.73 16.83
C PRO A 226 -24.43 11.04 17.94
N ARG A 227 -24.47 9.71 17.90
CA ARG A 227 -24.88 8.88 19.06
C ARG A 227 -23.88 9.12 20.20
N LEU A 228 -24.35 9.69 21.32
CA LEU A 228 -23.59 9.79 22.57
C LEU A 228 -23.25 8.40 23.09
N SER A 229 -22.02 7.94 22.87
CA SER A 229 -21.45 6.81 23.61
C SER A 229 -20.70 7.34 24.84
N LYS A 230 -21.21 7.03 26.04
CA LYS A 230 -20.53 7.31 27.31
C LYS A 230 -19.21 6.53 27.34
N LYS A 231 -18.07 7.21 27.20
CA LYS A 231 -16.74 6.64 27.44
C LYS A 231 -16.65 6.17 28.89
N LYS A 232 -16.56 4.86 29.13
CA LYS A 232 -16.18 4.28 30.44
C LYS A 232 -14.79 4.80 30.81
N ILE A 233 -14.71 5.57 31.90
CA ILE A 233 -13.45 5.99 32.51
C ILE A 233 -12.82 4.76 33.16
N ILE A 234 -11.87 4.11 32.46
CA ILE A 234 -11.02 3.09 33.06
C ILE A 234 -10.01 3.81 33.95
N LYS A 235 -10.21 3.77 35.27
CA LYS A 235 -9.22 4.29 36.24
C LYS A 235 -7.97 3.40 36.19
N SER A 236 -6.95 3.82 35.46
CA SER A 236 -5.66 3.14 35.47
C SER A 236 -5.03 3.21 36.87
N ARG A 237 -4.54 2.06 37.37
CA ARG A 237 -3.93 1.98 38.70
C ARG A 237 -2.69 2.90 38.77
N PRO A 238 -2.55 3.73 39.81
CA PRO A 238 -1.41 4.63 39.93
C PRO A 238 -0.09 3.85 40.01
N GLY A 239 0.96 4.45 39.43
CA GLY A 239 2.30 3.89 39.31
C GLY A 239 2.97 3.58 40.65
N LYS A 240 4.02 2.74 40.61
CA LYS A 240 4.69 2.15 41.78
C LYS A 240 5.19 3.20 42.80
N ALA A 241 5.74 4.31 42.31
CA ALA A 241 6.23 5.42 43.14
C ALA A 241 5.11 6.13 43.92
N ARG A 242 3.94 6.32 43.30
CA ARG A 242 2.79 6.96 43.95
C ARG A 242 2.19 6.09 45.05
N ARG A 243 2.13 4.77 44.85
CA ARG A 243 1.69 3.83 45.90
C ARG A 243 2.64 3.79 47.10
N GLN A 244 3.95 3.91 46.90
CA GLN A 244 4.91 3.95 48.00
C GLN A 244 4.78 5.24 48.83
N LYS A 245 4.48 6.37 48.18
CA LYS A 245 4.23 7.65 48.86
C LYS A 245 2.93 7.63 49.67
N GLU A 246 1.86 7.09 49.10
CA GLU A 246 0.57 6.91 49.81
C GLU A 246 0.68 5.94 51.00
N ARG A 247 1.56 4.93 50.94
CA ARG A 247 1.84 4.03 52.08
C ARG A 247 2.64 4.70 53.20
N LYS A 248 3.51 5.66 52.88
CA LYS A 248 4.28 6.42 53.88
C LYS A 248 3.45 7.47 54.61
N ASN A 249 2.47 8.07 53.91
CA ASN A 249 1.56 9.07 54.49
C ASN A 249 0.39 8.45 55.30
N LYS A 250 0.39 7.13 55.50
CA LYS A 250 -0.66 6.39 56.22
C LYS A 250 -0.18 5.82 57.56
N LYS A 251 0.94 6.33 58.06
CA LYS A 251 1.42 6.14 59.44
C LYS A 251 1.42 7.48 60.14
#